data_AF-A0A1C0B7P5-F1
#
_entry.id   AF-A0A1C0B7P5-F1
#
_cell.length_a   1.000
_cell.length_b   1.000
_cell.length_c   1.000
_cell.angle_alpha   90.00
_cell.angle_beta   90.00
_cell.angle_gamma   90.00
#
_symmetry.space_group_name_H-M   'P 1'
#
loop_
_entity.id
_entity.type
_entity.pdbx_description
1 polymer ?
#
loop_
_entity_poly.entity_id
_entity_poly.type
_entity_poly.pdbx_seq_one_letter_code
_entity_poly.pdbx_strand_id
1 'polypeptide(L)'
;MTPAINILKKNKCDFKIHKYDHDPSCTNFGNEAVEKLGLDANQVYKTLLVELSPKELFVCVLPVSNTLSLKDVANSFDVKKAQMAQKDEAQKVTGYLLGGISPLGQKNFCELF
;
A
#
# COMPACT_ATOMS: atom_id res chain seq x y z
N MET A 1 8.99 -8.46 -14.03
CA MET A 1 9.43 -8.09 -12.66
C MET A 1 8.80 -6.76 -12.31
N THR A 2 8.31 -6.55 -11.08
CA THR A 2 7.52 -5.35 -10.73
C THR A 2 8.39 -4.10 -10.58
N PRO A 3 7.82 -2.88 -10.73
CA PRO A 3 8.54 -1.63 -10.49
C PRO A 3 9.18 -1.56 -9.08
N ALA A 4 8.50 -2.05 -8.04
CA ALA A 4 9.02 -2.14 -6.68
C ALA A 4 10.33 -2.95 -6.57
N ILE A 5 10.40 -4.11 -7.23
CA ILE A 5 11.62 -4.93 -7.22
C ILE A 5 12.73 -4.23 -8.01
N ASN A 6 12.38 -3.59 -9.13
CA ASN A 6 13.35 -2.90 -9.97
C ASN A 6 14.00 -1.72 -9.24
N ILE A 7 13.24 -0.93 -8.45
CA ILE A 7 13.80 0.19 -7.69
C ILE A 7 14.72 -0.28 -6.56
N LEU A 8 14.37 -1.35 -5.85
CA LEU A 8 15.24 -1.93 -4.81
C LEU A 8 16.55 -2.45 -5.40
N LYS A 9 16.49 -3.18 -6.53
CA LYS A 9 17.68 -3.64 -7.25
C LYS A 9 18.56 -2.48 -7.72
N LYS A 10 17.94 -1.45 -8.32
CA LYS A 10 18.66 -0.26 -8.80
C LYS A 10 19.43 0.43 -7.67
N ASN A 11 18.84 0.50 -6.48
CA ASN A 11 19.44 1.15 -5.31
C ASN A 11 20.30 0.20 -4.46
N LYS A 12 20.47 -1.06 -4.88
CA LYS A 12 21.24 -2.09 -4.15
C LYS A 12 20.75 -2.29 -2.71
N CYS A 13 19.44 -2.16 -2.49
CA CYS A 13 18.83 -2.48 -1.20
C CYS A 13 18.78 -4.00 -1.03
N ASP A 14 19.04 -4.48 0.19
CA ASP A 14 18.82 -5.89 0.53
C ASP A 14 17.31 -6.17 0.65
N PHE A 15 16.84 -7.21 -0.03
CA PHE A 15 15.46 -7.65 0.08
C PHE A 15 15.32 -9.13 -0.28
N LYS A 16 14.26 -9.77 0.23
CA LYS A 16 13.86 -11.12 -0.13
C LYS A 16 12.48 -11.09 -0.77
N ILE A 17 12.30 -11.88 -1.84
CA ILE A 17 10.99 -12.05 -2.46
C ILE A 17 10.33 -13.26 -1.81
N HIS A 18 9.14 -13.04 -1.25
CA HIS A 18 8.24 -14.09 -0.81
C HIS A 18 7.15 -14.24 -1.86
N LYS A 19 6.98 -15.45 -2.40
CA LYS A 19 5.96 -15.77 -3.40
C LYS A 19 4.98 -16.77 -2.80
N TYR A 20 3.71 -16.61 -3.12
CA TYR A 20 2.64 -17.53 -2.78
C TYR A 20 1.62 -17.56 -3.91
N ASP A 21 0.82 -18.62 -3.98
CA ASP A 21 -0.27 -18.72 -4.94
C ASP A 21 -1.49 -17.96 -4.43
N HIS A 22 -1.86 -16.91 -5.16
CA HIS A 22 -3.03 -16.08 -4.90
C HIS A 22 -4.30 -16.73 -5.48
N ASP A 23 -5.36 -16.80 -4.69
CA ASP A 23 -6.70 -17.15 -5.15
C ASP A 23 -7.38 -15.92 -5.78
N PRO A 24 -7.69 -15.92 -7.09
CA PRO A 24 -8.33 -14.78 -7.76
C PRO A 24 -9.68 -14.34 -7.16
N SER A 25 -10.34 -15.20 -6.39
CA SER A 25 -11.59 -14.89 -5.68
C SER A 25 -11.36 -14.16 -4.35
N CYS A 26 -10.14 -14.19 -3.82
CA CYS A 26 -9.79 -13.52 -2.56
C CYS A 26 -9.59 -12.02 -2.79
N THR A 27 -10.36 -11.21 -2.05
CA THR A 27 -10.25 -9.74 -2.09
C THR A 27 -9.43 -9.17 -0.93
N ASN A 28 -9.01 -10.01 0.02
CA ASN A 28 -8.22 -9.64 1.19
C ASN A 28 -6.77 -10.13 1.08
N PHE A 29 -6.05 -9.50 0.16
CA PHE A 29 -4.68 -9.83 -0.22
C PHE A 29 -3.69 -9.81 0.95
N GLY A 30 -3.89 -8.90 1.91
CA GLY A 30 -3.02 -8.77 3.07
C GLY A 30 -3.09 -10.00 3.98
N ASN A 31 -4.30 -10.42 4.36
CA ASN A 31 -4.48 -11.59 5.21
C ASN A 31 -4.16 -12.90 4.47
N GLU A 32 -4.41 -12.96 3.17
CA GLU A 32 -4.00 -14.12 2.38
C GLU A 32 -2.49 -14.32 2.42
N ALA A 33 -1.70 -13.26 2.32
CA ALA A 33 -0.24 -13.35 2.44
C ALA A 33 0.18 -13.87 3.83
N VAL A 34 -0.48 -13.43 4.91
CA VAL A 34 -0.26 -13.92 6.27
C VAL A 34 -0.48 -15.43 6.34
N GLU A 35 -1.62 -15.91 5.87
CA GLU A 35 -2.01 -17.32 5.93
C GLU A 35 -1.11 -18.20 5.06
N LYS A 36 -0.88 -17.80 3.81
CA LYS A 36 -0.12 -18.61 2.83
C LYS A 36 1.38 -18.68 3.15
N LEU A 37 1.93 -17.65 3.78
CA LEU A 37 3.35 -17.58 4.12
C LEU A 37 3.64 -17.91 5.59
N GLY A 38 2.62 -18.10 6.42
CA GLY A 38 2.76 -18.39 7.85
C GLY A 38 3.44 -17.25 8.62
N LEU A 39 3.11 -16.00 8.28
CA LEU A 39 3.71 -14.79 8.87
C LEU A 39 2.84 -14.23 10.00
N ASP A 40 3.42 -13.36 10.83
CA ASP A 40 2.65 -12.57 11.79
C ASP A 40 1.92 -11.43 11.06
N ALA A 41 0.61 -11.28 11.29
CA ALA A 41 -0.21 -10.21 10.73
C ALA A 41 0.28 -8.80 11.11
N ASN A 42 1.02 -8.65 12.20
CA ASN A 42 1.65 -7.39 12.59
C ASN A 42 2.92 -7.06 11.79
N GLN A 43 3.50 -8.05 11.11
CA GLN A 43 4.70 -7.92 10.27
C GLN A 43 4.39 -7.87 8.77
N VAL A 44 3.13 -8.12 8.39
CA VAL A 44 2.65 -7.95 7.02
C VAL A 44 1.93 -6.60 6.94
N TYR A 45 2.35 -5.76 5.98
CA TYR A 45 1.84 -4.41 5.83
C TYR A 45 1.01 -4.29 4.55
N LYS A 46 -0.11 -3.58 4.64
CA LYS A 46 -0.91 -3.15 3.49
C LYS A 46 -0.60 -1.70 3.17
N THR A 47 -0.70 -1.38 1.88
CA THR A 47 -0.52 -0.02 1.36
C THR A 47 -1.86 0.53 0.94
N LEU A 48 -2.25 1.66 1.51
CA LEU A 48 -3.50 2.36 1.22
C LEU A 48 -3.18 3.75 0.70
N LEU A 49 -4.09 4.31 -0.10
CA LEU A 49 -3.99 5.71 -0.53
C LEU A 49 -5.10 6.51 0.12
N VAL A 50 -4.73 7.68 0.65
CA VAL A 50 -5.64 8.67 1.21
C VAL A 50 -5.52 9.95 0.43
N GLU A 51 -6.61 10.69 0.37
CA GLU A 51 -6.70 12.00 -0.23
C GLU A 51 -6.97 13.03 0.88
N LEU A 52 -6.11 14.04 0.99
CA LEU A 52 -6.25 15.11 2.00
C LEU A 52 -6.87 16.37 1.41
N SER A 53 -6.60 16.62 0.12
CA SER A 53 -7.24 17.64 -0.69
C SER A 53 -7.42 17.12 -2.12
N PRO A 54 -8.28 17.73 -2.95
CA PRO A 54 -8.58 17.22 -4.28
C PRO A 54 -7.32 16.94 -5.13
N LYS A 55 -7.12 15.68 -5.52
CA LYS A 55 -5.95 15.15 -6.26
C LYS A 55 -4.64 15.09 -5.48
N GLU A 56 -4.66 15.34 -4.19
CA GLU A 56 -3.49 15.27 -3.32
C GLU A 56 -3.50 13.95 -2.54
N LEU A 57 -2.77 12.97 -3.08
CA LEU A 57 -2.75 11.61 -2.58
C LEU A 57 -1.49 11.32 -1.75
N PHE A 58 -1.72 10.66 -0.62
CA PHE A 58 -0.69 10.17 0.28
C PHE A 58 -0.81 8.66 0.40
N VAL A 59 0.33 8.01 0.63
CA VAL A 59 0.44 6.56 0.80
C VAL A 59 0.54 6.27 2.28
N CYS A 60 -0.42 5.52 2.84
CA CYS A 60 -0.36 5.04 4.21
C CYS A 60 0.07 3.57 4.26
N VAL A 61 1.10 3.27 5.04
CA VAL A 61 1.59 1.90 5.23
C VAL A 61 1.34 1.45 6.67
N LEU A 62 0.51 0.42 6.83
CA LEU A 62 0.10 -0.07 8.14
C LEU A 62 0.00 -1.60 8.16
N PRO A 63 0.13 -2.24 9.33
CA PRO A 63 -0.06 -3.68 9.47
C PRO A 63 -1.43 -4.11 8.96
N VAL A 64 -1.52 -5.33 8.42
CA VAL A 64 -2.80 -5.88 7.93
C VAL A 64 -3.79 -6.09 9.06
N SER A 65 -3.27 -6.37 10.27
CA SER A 65 -4.04 -6.46 11.53
C SER A 65 -4.73 -5.16 11.94
N ASN A 66 -4.28 -4.01 11.43
CA ASN A 66 -4.80 -2.70 11.82
C ASN A 66 -5.75 -2.11 10.78
N THR A 67 -6.65 -1.23 11.21
CA THR A 67 -7.51 -0.44 10.33
C THR A 67 -7.00 1.00 10.31
N LEU A 68 -7.00 1.63 9.13
CA LEU A 68 -6.56 3.00 8.99
C LEU A 68 -7.59 3.96 9.62
N SER A 69 -7.12 4.80 10.53
CA SER A 69 -7.91 5.89 11.11
C SER A 69 -7.73 7.16 10.28
N LEU A 70 -8.72 7.51 9.46
CA LEU A 70 -8.69 8.74 8.66
C LEU A 70 -8.61 10.00 9.54
N LYS A 71 -9.11 9.93 10.78
CA LYS A 71 -8.98 11.01 11.75
C LYS A 71 -7.53 11.22 12.19
N ASP A 72 -6.82 10.13 12.48
CA ASP A 72 -5.42 10.21 12.92
C ASP A 72 -4.50 10.64 11.78
N VAL A 73 -4.79 10.19 10.55
CA VAL A 73 -4.13 10.72 9.34
C VAL A 73 -4.38 12.23 9.23
N ALA A 74 -5.63 12.68 9.28
CA ALA A 74 -5.95 14.10 9.16
C ALA A 74 -5.24 14.95 10.23
N ASN A 75 -5.24 14.48 11.48
CA ASN A 75 -4.53 15.13 12.58
C ASN A 75 -3.01 15.19 12.36
N SER A 76 -2.41 14.13 11.80
CA SER A 76 -0.96 14.06 11.58
C SER A 76 -0.47 15.03 10.50
N PHE A 77 -1.35 15.38 9.57
CA PHE A 77 -1.09 16.36 8.51
C PHE A 77 -1.66 17.76 8.79
N ASP A 78 -2.20 17.99 9.99
CA ASP A 78 -2.87 19.25 10.37
C ASP A 78 -3.97 19.69 9.38
N VAL A 79 -4.71 18.72 8.84
CA VAL A 79 -5.84 18.95 7.93
C VAL A 79 -7.17 18.61 8.59
N LYS A 80 -8.25 19.25 8.10
CA LYS A 80 -9.59 19.06 8.68
C LYS A 80 -10.17 17.67 8.44
N LYS A 81 -9.81 17.02 7.33
CA LYS A 81 -10.37 15.74 6.92
C LYS A 81 -9.41 15.01 5.98
N ALA A 82 -9.33 13.69 6.15
CA ALA A 82 -8.77 12.77 5.18
C ALA A 82 -9.89 11.87 4.64
N GLN A 83 -9.76 11.41 3.40
CA GLN A 83 -10.65 10.41 2.81
C GLN A 83 -9.84 9.31 2.12
N MET A 84 -10.45 8.14 1.93
CA MET A 84 -9.82 7.10 1.12
C MET A 84 -9.79 7.55 -0.35
N ALA A 85 -8.66 7.34 -1.02
CA ALA A 85 -8.53 7.63 -2.44
C ALA A 85 -9.52 6.76 -3.25
N GLN A 86 -10.04 7.31 -4.34
CA GLN A 86 -10.88 6.55 -5.25
C GLN A 86 -10.07 5.44 -5.91
N LYS A 87 -10.73 4.29 -6.13
CA LYS A 87 -10.12 3.07 -6.70
C LYS A 87 -9.36 3.34 -8.00
N ASP A 88 -10.05 3.96 -8.97
CA ASP A 88 -9.47 4.24 -10.30
C ASP A 88 -8.32 5.24 -10.23
N GLU A 89 -8.42 6.23 -9.35
CA GLU A 89 -7.38 7.23 -9.15
C GLU A 89 -6.13 6.61 -8.54
N ALA A 90 -6.29 5.81 -7.48
CA ALA A 90 -5.19 5.10 -6.84
C ALA A 90 -4.45 4.20 -7.84
N GLN A 91 -5.18 3.45 -8.68
CA GLN A 91 -4.55 2.61 -9.70
C GLN A 91 -3.83 3.43 -10.77
N LYS A 92 -4.43 4.54 -11.22
CA LYS A 92 -3.84 5.43 -12.23
C LYS A 92 -2.55 6.10 -11.75
N VAL A 93 -2.55 6.59 -10.51
CA VAL A 93 -1.42 7.33 -9.90
C VAL A 93 -0.29 6.38 -9.53
N THR A 94 -0.61 5.23 -8.93
CA THR A 94 0.41 4.27 -8.50
C THR A 94 0.93 3.41 -9.65
N GLY A 95 0.12 3.18 -10.68
CA GLY A 95 0.41 2.20 -11.73
C GLY A 95 0.25 0.74 -11.29
N TYR A 96 -0.27 0.49 -10.10
CA TYR A 96 -0.58 -0.83 -9.57
C TYR A 96 -2.09 -1.13 -9.61
N LEU A 97 -2.45 -2.40 -9.50
CA LEU A 97 -3.83 -2.82 -9.31
C LEU A 97 -4.18 -2.85 -7.82
N LEU A 98 -5.44 -2.60 -7.48
CA LEU A 98 -5.94 -2.80 -6.12
C LEU A 98 -5.64 -4.21 -5.63
N GLY A 99 -5.24 -4.32 -4.36
CA GLY A 99 -4.77 -5.57 -3.78
C GLY A 99 -3.28 -5.85 -3.97
N GLY A 100 -2.66 -5.24 -4.99
CA GLY A 100 -1.23 -5.38 -5.29
C GLY A 100 -0.47 -4.06 -5.28
N ILE A 101 -1.01 -3.02 -4.64
CA ILE A 101 -0.35 -1.71 -4.55
C ILE A 101 0.86 -1.85 -3.63
N SER A 102 2.05 -1.59 -4.19
CA SER A 102 3.28 -1.49 -3.43
C SER A 102 3.50 -0.04 -2.96
N PRO A 103 4.11 0.18 -1.78
CA PRO A 103 4.55 1.52 -1.39
C PRO A 103 5.80 1.96 -2.18
N LEU A 104 6.39 1.06 -2.97
CA LEU A 104 7.62 1.29 -3.73
C LEU A 104 7.37 1.24 -5.24
N GLY A 105 8.10 2.09 -5.96
CA GLY A 105 8.08 2.11 -7.42
C GLY A 105 6.73 2.52 -8.02
N GLN A 106 6.00 3.39 -7.33
CA GLN A 106 4.78 3.99 -7.86
C GLN A 106 5.10 4.89 -9.06
N LYS A 107 4.19 4.94 -10.04
CA LYS A 107 4.36 5.69 -11.28
C LYS A 107 4.53 7.19 -11.04
N ASN A 108 3.70 7.76 -10.17
CA ASN A 108 3.83 9.13 -9.69
C ASN A 108 4.27 9.10 -8.22
N PHE A 109 5.01 10.12 -7.81
CA PHE A 109 5.37 10.29 -6.41
C PHE A 109 4.13 10.66 -5.59
N CYS A 110 3.88 9.90 -4.55
CA CYS A 110 2.95 10.21 -3.48
C CYS A 110 3.75 10.21 -2.18
N GLU A 111 3.49 11.17 -1.30
CA GLU A 111 4.17 11.23 -0.03
C GLU A 111 3.78 10.04 0.86
N LEU A 112 4.77 9.47 1.55
CA LEU A 112 4.63 8.26 2.36
C LEU A 112 4.41 8.63 3.83
N PHE A 113 3.39 8.01 4.44
CA PHE A 113 2.98 8.16 5.82
C PHE A 113 2.91 6.80 6.54
#